data_AF-A0A9W8CZA0-F1
#
_entry.id   AF-A0A9W8CZA0-F1
#
_cell.length_a   1.000
_cell.length_b   1.000
_cell.length_c   1.000
_cell.angle_alpha   90.00
_cell.angle_beta   90.00
_cell.angle_gamma   90.00
#
_symmetry.space_group_name_H-M   'P 1'
#
loop_
_entity.id
_entity.type
_entity.pdbx_description
1 polymer ?
#
loop_
_entity_poly.entity_id
_entity_poly.type
_entity_poly.pdbx_seq_one_letter_code
_entity_poly.pdbx_strand_id
1 'polypeptide(L)'
;FGQHHVLHSVFNPRAHSNSQLSPELRAYNSVVLTNLGNTLHRLNCVDGALLCLHKAERHAPHDTNIMLSIAYALHMQAIDEWDTNKGTLEEAVDVYHRVLADRPGDPVATDLLTLALELSMCSVHVDPKQDEFALRSLDEIGLLTLETIGSPSNASSDEDSDEAMDIEEDSD
;
A
#
# COMPACT_ATOMS: atom_id res chain seq x y z
N PHE A 1 23.02 -4.45 35.29
CA PHE A 1 23.06 -3.93 33.91
C PHE A 1 23.07 -5.09 32.95
N GLY A 2 21.94 -5.43 32.30
CA GLY A 2 21.82 -6.64 31.47
C GLY A 2 20.75 -6.58 30.37
N GLN A 3 20.31 -5.38 29.97
CA GLN A 3 19.19 -5.20 29.04
C GLN A 3 19.58 -5.13 27.55
N HIS A 4 20.88 -5.14 27.21
CA HIS A 4 21.33 -5.01 25.81
C HIS A 4 21.20 -6.30 24.96
N HIS A 5 20.90 -7.45 25.56
CA HIS A 5 20.92 -8.73 24.85
C HIS A 5 19.57 -9.18 24.27
N VAL A 6 18.48 -8.49 24.59
CA VAL A 6 17.10 -8.95 24.27
C VAL A 6 16.68 -8.50 22.87
N LEU A 7 16.97 -7.25 22.50
CA LEU A 7 16.59 -6.69 21.19
C LEU A 7 17.27 -7.41 20.02
N HIS A 8 18.51 -7.86 20.20
CA HIS A 8 19.27 -8.54 19.16
C HIS A 8 18.68 -9.91 18.79
N SER A 9 17.90 -10.55 19.69
CA SER A 9 17.27 -11.85 19.42
C SER A 9 16.01 -11.75 18.56
N VAL A 10 15.29 -10.62 18.60
CA VAL A 10 14.01 -10.43 17.89
C VAL A 10 14.18 -10.43 16.38
N PHE A 11 15.32 -9.90 15.91
CA PHE A 11 15.63 -9.74 14.48
C PHE A 11 16.74 -10.67 13.99
N ASN A 12 17.20 -11.63 14.81
CA ASN A 12 18.25 -12.55 14.40
C ASN A 12 17.69 -13.61 13.43
N PRO A 13 18.16 -13.70 12.18
CA PRO A 13 17.71 -14.71 11.21
C PRO A 13 18.08 -16.15 11.61
N ARG A 14 18.93 -16.33 12.63
CA ARG A 14 19.22 -17.65 13.26
C ARG A 14 18.32 -17.96 14.46
N ALA A 15 17.17 -17.30 14.58
CA ALA A 15 16.22 -17.52 15.68
C ALA A 15 15.69 -18.96 15.68
N HIS A 16 16.31 -19.78 16.53
CA HIS A 16 15.71 -20.77 17.42
C HIS A 16 14.19 -20.90 17.22
N SER A 17 13.73 -22.10 16.87
CA SER A 17 12.31 -22.43 16.76
C SER A 17 11.55 -21.89 17.99
N ASN A 18 10.33 -21.35 17.80
CA ASN A 18 9.50 -20.74 18.85
C ASN A 18 9.42 -21.53 20.18
N SER A 19 9.66 -22.84 20.14
CA SER A 19 9.74 -23.77 21.27
C SER A 19 10.93 -23.53 22.23
N GLN A 20 11.93 -22.73 21.85
CA GLN A 20 13.15 -22.52 22.65
C GLN A 20 13.15 -21.19 23.42
N LEU A 21 12.18 -20.29 23.18
CA LEU A 21 12.05 -19.03 23.90
C LEU A 21 11.25 -19.21 25.19
N SER A 22 11.66 -18.55 26.28
CA SER A 22 10.86 -18.52 27.51
C SER A 22 9.50 -17.85 27.25
N PRO A 23 8.44 -18.19 28.02
CA PRO A 23 7.13 -17.54 27.88
C PRO A 23 7.19 -16.02 27.98
N GLU A 24 8.00 -15.50 28.90
CA GLU A 24 8.22 -14.06 29.10
C GLU A 24 8.84 -13.41 27.87
N LEU A 25 9.84 -14.06 27.26
CA LEU A 25 10.49 -13.54 26.07
C LEU A 25 9.57 -13.58 24.85
N ARG A 26 8.70 -14.59 24.73
CA ARG A 26 7.66 -14.62 23.69
C ARG A 26 6.67 -13.47 23.85
N ALA A 27 6.15 -13.25 25.06
CA ALA A 27 5.24 -12.16 25.33
C ALA A 27 5.89 -10.78 25.11
N TYR A 28 7.16 -10.63 25.47
CA TYR A 28 7.92 -9.41 25.17
C TYR A 28 8.08 -9.20 23.67
N ASN A 29 8.49 -10.24 22.94
CA ASN A 29 8.69 -10.15 21.48
C ASN A 29 7.38 -9.85 20.75
N SER A 30 6.26 -10.45 21.15
CA SER A 30 4.96 -10.16 20.54
C SER A 30 4.60 -8.67 20.69
N VAL A 31 4.74 -8.10 21.89
CA VAL A 31 4.46 -6.67 22.13
C VAL A 31 5.38 -5.76 21.31
N VAL A 32 6.69 -6.03 21.28
CA VAL A 32 7.65 -5.21 20.54
C VAL A 32 7.37 -5.24 19.04
N LEU A 33 7.13 -6.43 18.49
CA LEU A 33 6.84 -6.61 17.07
C LEU A 33 5.49 -5.99 16.67
N THR A 34 4.47 -6.10 17.52
CA THR A 34 3.18 -5.44 17.29
C THR A 34 3.32 -3.93 17.26
N ASN A 35 4.05 -3.35 18.22
CA ASN A 35 4.25 -1.90 18.26
C ASN A 35 5.07 -1.40 17.06
N LEU A 36 6.08 -2.15 16.63
CA LEU A 36 6.82 -1.84 15.41
C LEU A 36 5.91 -1.94 14.18
N GLY A 37 5.10 -3.00 14.08
CA GLY A 37 4.14 -3.18 12.99
C GLY A 37 3.16 -2.01 12.90
N ASN A 38 2.55 -1.62 14.02
CA ASN A 38 1.66 -0.46 14.11
C ASN A 38 2.37 0.86 13.75
N THR A 39 3.65 1.00 14.10
CA THR A 39 4.45 2.19 13.73
C THR A 39 4.72 2.22 12.23
N LEU A 40 5.12 1.10 11.64
CA LEU A 40 5.34 0.98 10.18
C LEU A 40 4.05 1.23 9.41
N HIS A 41 2.93 0.72 9.91
CA HIS A 41 1.61 0.97 9.33
C HIS A 41 1.29 2.47 9.30
N ARG A 42 1.52 3.19 10.40
CA ARG A 42 1.35 4.65 10.47
C ARG A 42 2.30 5.43 9.55
N LEU A 43 3.40 4.81 9.11
CA LEU A 43 4.33 5.34 8.12
C LEU A 43 4.00 4.87 6.69
N ASN A 44 2.81 4.30 6.46
CA ASN A 44 2.37 3.74 5.19
C ASN A 44 3.25 2.61 4.64
N CYS A 45 4.06 1.97 5.49
CA CYS A 45 4.91 0.84 5.14
C CYS A 45 4.17 -0.48 5.41
N VAL A 46 3.13 -0.77 4.63
CA VAL A 46 2.16 -1.84 4.91
C VAL A 46 2.80 -3.24 4.89
N ASP A 47 3.64 -3.55 3.90
CA ASP A 47 4.34 -4.84 3.84
C ASP A 47 5.23 -5.09 5.06
N GLY A 48 5.96 -4.05 5.48
CA GLY A 48 6.81 -4.09 6.68
C GLY A 48 5.98 -4.26 7.94
N ALA A 49 4.81 -3.63 8.00
CA ALA A 49 3.86 -3.79 9.10
C ALA A 49 3.37 -5.24 9.20
N LEU A 50 2.86 -5.81 8.10
CA LEU A 50 2.39 -7.20 8.04
C LEU A 50 3.48 -8.20 8.41
N LEU A 51 4.72 -8.00 7.92
CA LEU A 51 5.85 -8.84 8.29
C LEU A 51 6.10 -8.84 9.82
N CYS A 52 6.04 -7.67 10.46
CA CYS A 52 6.24 -7.56 11.91
C CYS A 52 5.07 -8.19 12.67
N LEU A 53 3.84 -7.93 12.24
CA LEU A 53 2.63 -8.42 12.89
C LEU A 53 2.50 -9.95 12.81
N HIS A 54 2.80 -10.58 11.66
CA HIS A 54 2.85 -12.03 11.58
C HIS A 54 3.98 -12.65 12.41
N LYS A 55 5.12 -11.97 12.55
CA LYS A 55 6.15 -12.41 13.51
C LYS A 55 5.65 -12.29 14.96
N ALA A 56 4.88 -11.26 15.28
CA ALA A 56 4.28 -11.11 16.60
C ALA A 56 3.27 -12.24 16.89
N GLU A 57 2.41 -12.56 15.93
CA GLU A 57 1.43 -13.64 16.00
C GLU A 57 2.09 -15.01 16.26
N ARG A 58 3.25 -15.27 15.65
CA ARG A 58 4.02 -16.50 15.92
C ARG A 58 4.44 -16.62 17.40
N HIS A 59 4.62 -15.52 18.11
CA HIS A 59 4.98 -15.54 19.53
C HIS A 59 3.77 -15.58 20.46
N ALA A 60 2.64 -14.98 20.05
CA ALA A 60 1.39 -14.97 20.77
C ALA A 60 0.23 -15.33 19.80
N PRO A 61 0.08 -16.63 19.48
CA PRO A 61 -1.01 -17.07 18.61
C PRO A 61 -2.34 -16.80 19.30
N HIS A 62 -3.35 -16.36 18.55
CA HIS A 62 -4.67 -15.98 19.05
C HIS A 62 -4.70 -14.73 19.96
N ASP A 63 -3.64 -13.90 19.97
CA ASP A 63 -3.75 -12.58 20.56
C ASP A 63 -4.63 -11.69 19.67
N THR A 64 -5.81 -11.37 20.20
CA THR A 64 -6.85 -10.60 19.51
C THR A 64 -6.43 -9.18 19.16
N ASN A 65 -5.49 -8.57 19.89
CA ASN A 65 -4.96 -7.25 19.51
C ASN A 65 -4.03 -7.36 18.29
N ILE A 66 -3.22 -8.42 18.23
CA ILE A 66 -2.35 -8.68 17.07
C ILE A 66 -3.20 -8.99 15.84
N MET A 67 -4.22 -9.83 16.00
CA MET A 67 -5.17 -10.14 14.93
C MET A 67 -5.87 -8.88 14.41
N LEU A 68 -6.33 -8.00 15.30
CA LEU A 68 -6.94 -6.74 14.91
C LEU A 68 -5.97 -5.84 14.13
N SER A 69 -4.71 -5.74 14.57
CA SER A 69 -3.67 -5.02 13.83
C SER A 69 -3.37 -5.63 12.46
N ILE A 70 -3.36 -6.96 12.33
CA ILE A 70 -3.19 -7.66 11.04
C ILE A 70 -4.35 -7.33 10.12
N ALA A 71 -5.59 -7.48 10.59
CA ALA A 71 -6.80 -7.19 9.82
C ALA A 71 -6.80 -5.75 9.30
N TYR A 72 -6.38 -4.79 10.14
CA TYR A 72 -6.29 -3.39 9.75
C TYR A 72 -5.22 -3.15 8.67
N ALA A 73 -4.05 -3.77 8.81
CA ALA A 73 -3.00 -3.67 7.80
C ALA A 73 -3.40 -4.31 6.46
N LEU A 74 -4.07 -5.46 6.48
CA LEU A 74 -4.63 -6.12 5.27
C LEU A 74 -5.69 -5.26 4.60
N HIS A 75 -6.61 -4.68 5.39
CA HIS A 75 -7.62 -3.76 4.89
C HIS A 75 -6.98 -2.57 4.17
N MET A 76 -5.97 -1.93 4.78
CA MET A 76 -5.27 -0.81 4.15
C MET A 76 -4.50 -1.23 2.88
N GLN A 77 -3.88 -2.41 2.87
CA GLN A 77 -3.25 -2.96 1.67
C GLN A 77 -4.25 -3.17 0.53
N ALA A 78 -5.47 -3.61 0.86
CA ALA A 78 -6.52 -3.80 -0.12
C ALA A 78 -7.05 -2.48 -0.67
N ILE A 79 -7.05 -1.39 0.10
CA ILE A 79 -7.43 -0.06 -0.39
C ILE A 79 -6.39 0.48 -1.38
N ASP A 80 -5.09 0.32 -1.08
CA ASP A 80 -4.01 0.85 -1.92
C ASP A 80 -3.93 0.15 -3.29
N GLU A 81 -4.21 -1.15 -3.32
CA GLU A 81 -4.11 -2.00 -4.52
C GLU A 81 -5.44 -2.70 -4.84
N TRP A 82 -6.54 -1.95 -4.82
CA TRP A 82 -7.91 -2.47 -4.91
C TRP A 82 -8.18 -3.50 -6.02
N ASP A 83 -7.74 -3.22 -7.25
CA ASP A 83 -8.00 -4.10 -8.40
C ASP A 83 -7.25 -5.43 -8.31
N THR A 84 -6.15 -5.49 -7.54
CA THR A 84 -5.31 -6.68 -7.41
C THR A 84 -5.58 -7.43 -6.10
N ASN A 85 -6.03 -6.72 -5.05
CA ASN A 85 -6.04 -7.22 -3.66
C ASN A 85 -7.46 -7.43 -3.09
N LYS A 86 -8.45 -7.80 -3.92
CA LYS A 86 -9.78 -8.20 -3.42
C LYS A 86 -9.69 -9.35 -2.40
N GLY A 87 -8.83 -10.33 -2.64
CA GLY A 87 -8.60 -11.43 -1.71
C GLY A 87 -8.02 -10.97 -0.35
N THR A 88 -7.23 -9.90 -0.34
CA THR A 88 -6.68 -9.31 0.88
C THR A 88 -7.78 -8.64 1.72
N LEU A 89 -8.77 -8.00 1.07
CA LEU A 89 -9.93 -7.45 1.77
C LEU A 89 -10.78 -8.56 2.39
N GLU A 90 -11.00 -9.66 1.67
CA GLU A 90 -11.72 -10.84 2.17
C GLU A 90 -11.00 -11.44 3.39
N GLU A 91 -9.67 -11.57 3.33
CA GLU A 91 -8.87 -12.02 4.47
C GLU A 91 -9.02 -11.08 5.69
N ALA A 92 -9.01 -9.76 5.47
CA ALA A 92 -9.24 -8.79 6.54
C ALA A 92 -10.61 -9.00 7.20
N VAL A 93 -11.67 -9.17 6.40
CA VAL A 93 -13.04 -9.45 6.87
C VAL A 93 -13.08 -10.72 7.72
N ASP A 94 -12.46 -11.80 7.27
CA ASP A 94 -12.38 -13.06 8.02
C ASP A 94 -11.67 -12.88 9.37
N VAL A 95 -10.58 -12.10 9.41
CA VAL A 95 -9.86 -11.80 10.65
C VAL A 95 -10.73 -10.97 11.60
N TYR A 96 -11.45 -9.95 11.12
CA TYR A 96 -12.37 -9.17 11.96
C TYR A 96 -13.47 -10.05 12.57
N HIS A 97 -14.05 -10.95 11.79
CA HIS A 97 -15.03 -11.91 12.31
C HIS A 97 -14.44 -12.80 13.41
N ARG A 98 -13.20 -13.27 13.26
CA ARG A 98 -12.51 -14.03 14.31
C ARG A 98 -12.29 -13.20 15.57
N VAL A 99 -11.90 -11.93 15.44
CA VAL A 99 -11.73 -11.02 16.58
C VAL A 99 -13.07 -10.82 17.30
N LEU A 100 -14.17 -10.63 16.58
CA LEU A 100 -15.51 -10.45 17.14
C LEU A 100 -16.08 -11.73 17.75
N ALA A 101 -15.68 -12.90 17.28
CA ALA A 101 -16.04 -14.18 17.89
C ALA A 101 -15.44 -14.31 19.31
N ASP A 102 -14.20 -13.83 19.50
CA ASP A 102 -13.53 -13.83 20.81
C ASP A 102 -13.95 -12.64 21.69
N ARG A 103 -14.19 -11.47 21.08
CA ARG A 103 -14.57 -10.22 21.76
C ARG A 103 -15.87 -9.66 21.17
N PRO A 104 -17.03 -10.25 21.52
CA PRO A 104 -18.31 -9.75 21.01
C PRO A 104 -18.54 -8.32 21.51
N GLY A 105 -18.78 -7.39 20.58
CA GLY A 105 -19.01 -5.98 20.88
C GLY A 105 -17.75 -5.13 20.99
N ASP A 106 -16.59 -5.60 20.53
CA ASP A 106 -15.42 -4.74 20.34
C ASP A 106 -15.77 -3.63 19.31
N PRO A 107 -15.80 -2.35 19.73
CA PRO A 107 -16.28 -1.28 18.85
C PRO A 107 -15.33 -1.04 17.68
N VAL A 108 -14.03 -1.21 17.88
CA VAL A 108 -13.02 -0.98 16.84
C VAL A 108 -13.14 -2.06 15.77
N ALA A 109 -13.23 -3.32 16.16
CA ALA A 109 -13.41 -4.42 15.23
C ALA A 109 -14.75 -4.33 14.48
N THR A 110 -15.81 -3.88 15.16
CA THR A 110 -17.12 -3.68 14.54
C THR A 110 -17.07 -2.59 13.48
N ASP A 111 -16.53 -1.41 13.81
CA ASP A 111 -16.44 -0.28 12.87
C ASP A 111 -15.58 -0.61 11.65
N LEU A 112 -14.42 -1.27 11.86
CA LEU A 112 -13.53 -1.67 10.77
C LEU A 112 -14.12 -2.75 9.88
N LEU A 113 -14.88 -3.69 10.45
CA LEU A 113 -15.62 -4.69 9.67
C LEU A 113 -16.70 -4.02 8.83
N THR A 114 -17.47 -3.09 9.39
CA THR A 114 -18.48 -2.34 8.64
C THR A 114 -17.86 -1.64 7.44
N LEU A 115 -16.75 -0.93 7.64
CA LEU A 115 -16.04 -0.25 6.55
C LEU A 115 -15.53 -1.24 5.48
N ALA A 116 -14.97 -2.38 5.89
CA ALA A 116 -14.49 -3.40 4.96
C ALA A 116 -15.63 -4.00 4.11
N LEU A 117 -16.79 -4.24 4.72
CA LEU A 117 -17.99 -4.74 4.02
C LEU A 117 -18.57 -3.70 3.06
N GLU A 118 -18.62 -2.42 3.45
CA GLU A 118 -19.06 -1.33 2.58
C GLU A 118 -18.19 -1.24 1.32
N LEU A 119 -16.87 -1.30 1.49
CA LEU A 119 -15.93 -1.33 0.37
C LEU A 119 -16.17 -2.55 -0.53
N SER A 120 -16.34 -3.74 0.07
CA SER A 120 -16.63 -4.97 -0.68
C SER A 120 -17.91 -4.84 -1.53
N MET A 121 -18.94 -4.17 -1.01
CA MET A 121 -20.20 -3.92 -1.72
C MET A 121 -20.06 -2.90 -2.86
N CYS A 122 -19.25 -1.84 -2.69
CA CYS A 122 -18.94 -0.89 -3.77
C CYS A 122 -18.25 -1.58 -4.97
N SER A 123 -17.52 -2.68 -4.74
CA SER A 123 -16.87 -3.49 -5.78
C SER A 123 -17.86 -4.18 -6.74
N VAL A 124 -19.14 -4.34 -6.36
CA VAL A 124 -20.16 -5.04 -7.17
C VAL A 124 -20.84 -4.08 -8.17
N HIS A 125 -20.67 -2.76 -8.01
CA HIS A 125 -21.35 -1.74 -8.83
C HIS A 125 -20.48 -1.06 -9.88
N VAL A 126 -19.19 -1.41 -9.98
CA VAL A 126 -18.29 -0.82 -10.98
C VAL A 126 -17.73 -1.95 -11.85
N ASP A 127 -18.46 -2.28 -12.91
CA ASP A 127 -17.90 -2.98 -14.06
C ASP A 127 -17.04 -1.98 -14.85
N PRO A 128 -15.70 -2.09 -14.88
CA PRO A 128 -14.85 -1.16 -15.64
C PRO A 128 -15.07 -1.24 -17.16
N LYS A 129 -15.88 -2.20 -17.63
CA LYS A 129 -16.30 -2.32 -19.03
C LYS A 129 -17.47 -1.41 -19.41
N GLN A 130 -18.18 -0.83 -18.44
CA GLN A 130 -19.24 0.16 -18.74
C GLN A 130 -18.68 1.57 -18.94
N ASP A 131 -17.53 1.90 -18.33
CA ASP A 131 -16.90 3.21 -18.48
C ASP A 131 -16.13 3.37 -19.81
N GLU A 132 -15.57 2.29 -20.37
CA GLU A 132 -15.00 2.35 -21.73
C GLU A 132 -16.10 2.59 -22.78
N PHE A 133 -17.32 2.10 -22.54
CA PHE A 133 -18.47 2.34 -23.42
C PHE A 133 -19.04 3.76 -23.26
N ALA A 134 -19.06 4.30 -22.05
CA ALA A 134 -19.49 5.67 -21.78
C ALA A 134 -18.50 6.71 -22.38
N LEU A 135 -17.19 6.45 -22.31
CA LEU A 135 -16.18 7.31 -22.91
C LEU A 135 -16.13 7.22 -24.44
N ARG A 136 -16.37 6.03 -25.04
CA ARG A 136 -16.52 5.91 -26.51
C ARG A 136 -17.79 6.57 -27.03
N SER A 137 -18.89 6.52 -26.27
CA SER A 137 -20.14 7.18 -26.65
C SER A 137 -20.01 8.70 -26.70
N LEU A 138 -19.11 9.30 -25.89
CA LEU A 138 -18.88 10.75 -25.91
C LEU A 138 -18.03 11.23 -27.10
N ASP A 139 -17.17 10.36 -27.66
CA ASP A 139 -16.44 10.63 -28.91
C ASP A 139 -17.39 10.55 -30.12
N GLU A 140 -18.36 9.61 -30.08
CA GLU A 140 -19.33 9.38 -31.16
C GLU A 140 -20.45 10.45 -31.24
N ILE A 141 -20.71 11.18 -30.14
CA ILE A 141 -21.74 12.25 -30.08
C ILE A 141 -21.14 13.64 -30.42
N GLY A 142 -19.82 13.76 -30.66
CA GLY A 142 -19.23 14.98 -31.22
C GLY A 142 -19.32 16.23 -30.33
N LEU A 143 -19.32 16.08 -29.01
CA LEU A 143 -19.46 17.19 -28.05
C LEU A 143 -18.12 17.83 -27.60
N LEU A 144 -16.97 17.35 -28.08
CA LEU A 144 -15.68 18.04 -27.91
C LEU A 144 -15.38 18.95 -29.11
N THR A 145 -16.20 19.98 -29.30
CA THR A 145 -15.81 21.14 -30.11
C THR A 145 -16.06 22.44 -29.34
N LEU A 146 -15.04 22.90 -28.61
CA LEU A 146 -14.79 24.33 -28.43
C LEU A 146 -13.30 24.60 -28.59
N GLU A 147 -12.96 24.83 -29.86
CA GLU A 147 -12.15 25.94 -30.36
C GLU A 147 -10.82 26.26 -29.65
N THR A 148 -9.77 25.71 -30.25
CA THR A 148 -8.58 26.45 -30.70
C THR A 148 -8.91 27.90 -31.07
N ILE A 149 -8.37 28.88 -30.33
CA ILE A 149 -8.16 30.24 -30.83
C ILE A 149 -6.65 30.45 -30.95
N GLY A 150 -6.18 30.65 -32.19
CA GLY A 150 -4.91 31.32 -32.48
C GLY A 150 -3.87 30.52 -33.27
N SER A 151 -4.16 30.16 -34.51
CA SER A 151 -3.13 30.08 -35.57
C SER A 151 -2.97 31.48 -36.23
N PRO A 152 -2.09 31.76 -37.23
CA PRO A 152 -1.11 30.90 -37.93
C PRO A 152 0.22 31.58 -38.39
N SER A 153 1.07 30.78 -39.04
CA SER A 153 1.86 31.10 -40.26
C SER A 153 3.14 31.95 -40.18
N ASN A 154 4.30 31.34 -40.49
CA ASN A 154 4.85 31.50 -41.84
C ASN A 154 5.87 30.41 -42.20
N ALA A 155 5.78 30.00 -43.46
CA ALA A 155 6.52 28.93 -44.11
C ALA A 155 7.84 29.44 -44.72
N SER A 156 8.78 28.49 -44.84
CA SER A 156 9.79 28.27 -45.88
C SER A 156 10.21 29.43 -46.81
N SER A 157 11.52 29.64 -46.98
CA SER A 157 12.30 29.20 -48.16
C SER A 157 13.68 29.87 -48.18
N ASP A 158 14.71 29.05 -48.42
CA ASP A 158 15.88 29.25 -49.30
C ASP A 158 16.47 30.66 -49.51
N GLU A 159 17.78 30.82 -49.33
CA GLU A 159 18.74 31.04 -50.44
C GLU A 159 20.18 31.31 -49.93
N ASP A 160 21.10 30.96 -50.82
CA ASP A 160 22.55 30.86 -50.72
C ASP A 160 23.33 32.14 -50.34
N SER A 161 24.58 31.92 -49.91
CA SER A 161 25.83 32.48 -50.48
C SER A 161 26.84 33.02 -49.45
N ASP A 162 28.04 32.45 -49.55
CA ASP A 162 29.38 33.03 -49.43
C ASP A 162 29.69 34.05 -48.32
N GLU A 163 30.61 33.70 -47.42
CA GLU A 163 31.96 34.31 -47.47
C GLU A 163 32.95 33.55 -46.56
N ALA A 164 34.03 33.07 -47.16
CA ALA A 164 35.22 32.64 -46.46
C ALA A 164 35.96 33.85 -45.88
N MET A 165 36.47 33.73 -44.66
CA MET A 165 37.68 34.46 -44.28
C MET A 165 38.45 33.66 -43.22
N ASP A 166 39.54 33.06 -43.67
CA ASP A 166 40.71 32.78 -42.85
C ASP A 166 41.10 34.04 -42.06
N ILE A 167 41.55 33.87 -40.82
CA ILE A 167 42.79 34.47 -40.33
C ILE A 167 43.29 33.57 -39.19
N GLU A 168 44.55 33.22 -39.36
CA GLU A 168 45.40 32.38 -38.54
C GLU A 168 45.77 33.03 -37.18
N GLU A 169 46.54 32.25 -36.41
CA GLU A 169 47.63 32.73 -35.53
C GLU A 169 47.20 33.49 -34.25
N ASP A 170 47.83 33.32 -33.10
CA ASP A 170 48.84 32.40 -32.61
C ASP A 170 48.89 32.59 -31.08
N SER A 171 49.32 31.54 -30.38
CA SER A 171 50.26 31.56 -29.25
C SER A 171 50.26 32.71 -28.23
N ASP A 172 49.97 32.38 -26.96
CA ASP A 172 50.98 32.27 -25.89
C ASP A 172 50.43 31.57 -24.63
#